data_AF-A0A7J4LR69-F1
#
_entry.id   AF-A0A7J4LR69-F1
#
_cell.length_a   1.000
_cell.length_b   1.000
_cell.length_c   1.000
_cell.angle_alpha   90.00
_cell.angle_beta   90.00
_cell.angle_gamma   90.00
#
_symmetry.space_group_name_H-M   'P 1'
#
loop_
_entity.id
_entity.type
_entity.pdbx_description
1 polymer ?
#
loop_
_entity_poly.entity_id
_entity_poly.type
_entity_poly.pdbx_seq_one_letter_code
_entity_poly.pdbx_strand_id
1 'polypeptide(L)'
;MINLSNIDHVYDKDPRKYKDAKKIVEISWDAFLRYIVGEKWKPGMNTPFDPVASREAKKAGMDVIVTDGRDIENLRHILEKAAFFKGTVIHG
;
A
#
# COMPACT_ATOMS: atom_id res chain seq x y z
N MET A 1 4.29 -6.20 8.24
CA MET A 1 3.45 -5.15 8.90
C MET A 1 2.16 -4.99 8.10
N ILE A 2 1.04 -4.65 8.76
CA ILE A 2 -0.25 -4.40 8.07
C ILE A 2 -0.62 -2.92 8.25
N ASN A 3 -0.78 -2.20 7.15
CA ASN A 3 -1.20 -0.80 7.11
C ASN A 3 -2.70 -0.74 6.78
N LEU A 4 -3.52 -0.43 7.78
CA LEU A 4 -4.97 -0.30 7.66
C LEU A 4 -5.33 1.09 7.17
N SER A 5 -5.80 1.17 5.92
CA SER A 5 -6.17 2.41 5.23
C SER A 5 -7.67 2.49 4.99
N ASN A 6 -8.13 3.52 4.27
CA ASN A 6 -9.50 3.65 3.77
C ASN A 6 -9.66 3.21 2.30
N ILE A 7 -8.63 2.56 1.74
CA ILE A 7 -8.59 1.98 0.40
C ILE A 7 -8.25 0.51 0.50
N ASP A 8 -8.80 -0.29 -0.40
CA ASP A 8 -8.60 -1.74 -0.45
C ASP A 8 -7.25 -2.13 -1.08
N HIS A 9 -6.72 -1.31 -1.97
CA HIS A 9 -5.42 -1.48 -2.63
C HIS A 9 -4.75 -0.12 -2.82
N VAL A 10 -3.45 -0.13 -3.07
CA VAL A 10 -2.73 0.95 -3.74
C VAL A 10 -3.16 0.98 -5.20
N TYR A 11 -3.29 2.18 -5.76
CA TYR A 11 -3.64 2.41 -7.17
C TYR A 11 -2.54 3.20 -7.87
N ASP A 12 -2.40 3.01 -9.18
CA ASP A 12 -1.48 3.79 -10.02
C ASP A 12 -1.81 5.29 -10.07
N LYS A 13 -3.07 5.64 -9.82
CA LYS A 13 -3.59 7.02 -9.69
C LYS A 13 -4.82 7.04 -8.79
N ASP A 14 -5.22 8.22 -8.36
CA ASP A 14 -6.35 8.39 -7.43
C ASP A 14 -7.66 7.83 -8.01
N PRO A 15 -8.21 6.72 -7.48
CA PRO A 15 -9.42 6.09 -8.01
C PRO A 15 -10.68 6.95 -7.81
N ARG A 16 -10.63 7.97 -6.95
CA ARG A 16 -11.73 8.93 -6.77
C ARG A 16 -11.79 9.95 -7.90
N LYS A 17 -10.66 10.15 -8.60
CA LYS A 17 -10.54 11.11 -9.71
C LYS A 17 -10.52 10.43 -11.07
N TYR A 18 -9.93 9.25 -11.16
CA TYR A 18 -9.71 8.52 -12.40
C TYR A 18 -10.44 7.19 -12.38
N LYS A 19 -11.47 7.05 -13.23
CA LYS A 19 -12.27 5.82 -13.33
C LYS A 19 -11.47 4.62 -13.85
N ASP A 20 -10.37 4.87 -14.53
CA ASP A 20 -9.47 3.87 -15.10
C ASP A 20 -8.24 3.61 -14.20
N ALA A 21 -8.29 4.02 -12.93
CA ALA A 21 -7.27 3.68 -11.94
C ALA A 21 -7.14 2.15 -11.79
N LYS A 22 -5.91 1.66 -11.88
CA LYS A 22 -5.58 0.24 -11.81
C LYS A 22 -5.08 -0.10 -10.41
N LYS A 23 -5.67 -1.13 -9.84
CA LYS A 23 -5.22 -1.71 -8.57
C LYS A 23 -3.85 -2.33 -8.74
N ILE A 24 -2.99 -2.15 -7.75
CA ILE A 24 -1.68 -2.77 -7.66
C ILE A 24 -1.78 -3.84 -6.58
N VAL A 25 -1.60 -5.11 -6.92
CA VAL A 25 -1.68 -6.22 -5.95
C VAL A 25 -0.34 -6.49 -5.28
N GLU A 26 0.75 -6.22 -5.98
CA GLU A 26 2.12 -6.44 -5.51
C GLU A 26 3.04 -5.39 -6.12
N ILE A 27 4.00 -4.88 -5.35
CA ILE A 27 4.96 -3.88 -5.79
C ILE A 27 6.23 -3.92 -4.93
N SER A 28 7.39 -3.68 -5.53
CA SER A 28 8.63 -3.56 -4.76
C SER A 28 8.70 -2.21 -4.02
N TRP A 29 9.47 -2.13 -2.93
CA TRP A 29 9.73 -0.87 -2.24
C TRP A 29 10.32 0.20 -3.17
N ASP A 30 11.22 -0.18 -4.08
CA ASP A 30 11.80 0.73 -5.07
C ASP A 30 10.75 1.29 -6.04
N ALA A 31 9.88 0.42 -6.57
CA ALA A 31 8.80 0.84 -7.45
C ALA A 31 7.77 1.69 -6.70
N PHE A 32 7.44 1.34 -5.46
CA PHE A 32 6.50 2.10 -4.62
C PHE A 32 7.02 3.51 -4.36
N LEU A 33 8.28 3.64 -3.94
CA LEU A 33 8.90 4.95 -3.69
C LEU A 33 8.97 5.79 -4.97
N ARG A 34 9.32 5.18 -6.11
CA ARG A 34 9.49 5.89 -7.38
C ARG A 34 8.18 6.32 -8.02
N TYR A 35 7.19 5.42 -8.08
CA TYR A 35 5.99 5.61 -8.89
C TYR A 35 4.75 6.01 -8.09
N ILE A 36 4.67 5.65 -6.81
CA ILE A 36 3.49 5.92 -5.97
C ILE A 36 3.73 7.11 -5.06
N VAL A 37 4.86 7.11 -4.35
CA VAL A 37 5.23 8.21 -3.45
C VAL A 37 5.84 9.38 -4.22
N GLY A 38 6.69 9.09 -5.20
CA GLY A 38 7.45 10.07 -5.97
C GLY A 38 8.67 10.62 -5.22
N GLU A 39 9.55 11.31 -5.95
CA GLU A 39 10.84 11.79 -5.42
C GLU A 39 10.72 13.00 -4.47
N LYS A 40 9.66 13.79 -4.59
CA LYS A 40 9.46 15.03 -3.82
C LYS A 40 8.33 14.85 -2.81
N TRP A 41 8.67 14.53 -1.57
CA TRP A 41 7.74 14.63 -0.45
C TRP A 41 7.39 16.09 -0.20
N LYS A 42 6.09 16.39 -0.14
CA LYS A 42 5.56 17.68 0.31
C LYS A 42 4.57 17.43 1.45
N PRO A 43 4.57 18.27 2.50
CA PRO A 43 3.52 18.24 3.52
C PRO A 43 2.13 18.31 2.87
N GLY A 44 1.21 17.45 3.30
CA GLY A 44 -0.14 17.36 2.76
C GLY A 44 -0.31 16.49 1.51
N MET A 45 0.72 15.77 1.07
CA MET A 45 0.57 14.73 0.05
C MET A 45 -0.29 13.58 0.57
N ASN A 46 -1.32 13.23 -0.19
CA ASN A 46 -2.16 12.08 0.09
C ASN A 46 -1.53 10.83 -0.54
N THR A 47 -0.51 10.27 0.11
CA THR A 47 0.11 9.02 -0.31
C THR A 47 -0.55 7.82 0.40
N PRO A 48 -0.64 6.65 -0.25
CA PRO A 48 -1.22 5.43 0.34
C PRO A 48 -0.50 4.92 1.59
N PHE A 49 0.81 5.23 1.70
CA PHE A 49 1.64 4.95 2.87
C PHE A 49 2.64 6.11 3.05
N ASP A 50 3.03 6.38 4.29
CA ASP A 50 3.87 7.54 4.60
C ASP A 50 5.27 7.40 3.96
N PRO A 51 5.81 8.44 3.29
CA PRO A 51 7.09 8.35 2.60
C PRO A 51 8.31 8.16 3.50
N VAL A 52 8.28 8.68 4.73
CA VAL A 52 9.36 8.45 5.71
C VAL A 52 9.29 7.01 6.18
N ALA A 53 8.12 6.53 6.60
CA ALA A 53 7.90 5.14 7.02
C ALA A 53 8.22 4.14 5.89
N SER A 54 7.91 4.48 4.64
CA SER A 54 8.23 3.66 3.46
C SER A 54 9.74 3.45 3.30
N ARG A 55 10.53 4.53 3.48
CA ARG A 55 12.01 4.44 3.39
C ARG A 55 12.59 3.63 4.53
N GLU A 56 12.07 3.79 5.75
CA GLU A 56 12.54 3.02 6.89
C GLU A 56 12.13 1.54 6.81
N ALA A 57 10.90 1.24 6.35
CA ALA A 57 10.45 -0.14 6.11
C ALA A 57 11.31 -0.84 5.04
N LYS A 58 11.63 -0.14 3.94
CA LYS A 58 12.57 -0.63 2.93
C LYS A 58 13.94 -0.94 3.54
N LYS A 59 14.54 0.01 4.27
CA LYS A 59 15.86 -0.19 4.90
C LYS A 59 15.87 -1.36 5.89
N ALA A 60 14.75 -1.59 6.58
CA ALA A 60 14.59 -2.68 7.52
C ALA A 60 14.25 -4.03 6.86
N GLY A 61 14.10 -4.10 5.53
CA GLY A 61 13.69 -5.31 4.82
C GLY A 61 12.29 -5.80 5.24
N MET A 62 11.40 -4.88 5.61
CA MET A 62 10.07 -5.21 6.12
C MET A 62 9.03 -5.20 5.01
N ASP A 63 8.30 -6.31 4.88
CA ASP A 63 7.12 -6.36 4.01
C ASP A 63 5.92 -5.65 4.65
N VAL A 64 5.16 -4.94 3.82
CA VAL A 64 3.98 -4.18 4.22
C VAL A 64 2.78 -4.57 3.38
N ILE A 65 1.67 -4.88 4.04
CA ILE A 65 0.38 -5.09 3.39
C ILE A 65 -0.48 -3.85 3.59
N VAL A 66 -0.88 -3.18 2.52
CA VAL A 66 -1.86 -2.08 2.55
C VAL A 66 -3.24 -2.63 2.23
N THR A 67 -4.22 -2.38 3.10
CA THR A 67 -5.59 -2.89 2.93
C THR A 67 -6.65 -1.99 3.60
N ASP A 68 -7.94 -2.20 3.33
CA ASP A 68 -9.02 -1.43 3.95
C ASP A 68 -9.24 -1.91 5.39
N GLY A 69 -8.98 -1.03 6.36
CA GLY A 69 -9.13 -1.33 7.79
C GLY A 69 -10.55 -1.61 8.25
N ARG A 70 -11.56 -1.33 7.42
CA ARG A 70 -12.97 -1.60 7.71
C ARG A 70 -13.40 -3.01 7.30
N ASP A 71 -12.64 -3.69 6.44
CA ASP A 71 -12.91 -5.06 6.01
C ASP A 71 -12.28 -6.04 7.03
N ILE A 72 -12.97 -6.22 8.17
CA ILE A 72 -12.51 -7.06 9.29
C ILE A 72 -12.30 -8.52 8.86
N GLU A 73 -13.14 -9.01 7.95
CA GLU A 73 -13.02 -10.37 7.42
C GLU A 73 -11.73 -10.52 6.59
N ASN A 74 -11.41 -9.51 5.78
CA ASN A 74 -10.16 -9.50 5.06
C ASN A 74 -8.94 -9.38 5.99
N LEU A 75 -9.02 -8.60 7.07
CA LEU A 75 -7.97 -8.56 8.09
C LEU A 75 -7.74 -9.94 8.70
N ARG A 76 -8.82 -10.67 9.01
CA ARG A 76 -8.74 -12.07 9.49
C ARG A 76 -8.00 -12.96 8.48
N HIS A 77 -8.35 -12.88 7.20
CA HIS A 77 -7.66 -13.63 6.13
C HIS A 77 -6.14 -13.34 6.07
N ILE A 78 -5.74 -12.07 6.23
CA ILE A 78 -4.32 -11.69 6.24
C ILE A 78 -3.60 -12.29 7.46
N LEU A 79 -4.20 -12.20 8.64
CA LEU A 79 -3.61 -12.72 9.88
C LEU A 79 -3.47 -14.24 9.87
N GLU A 80 -4.42 -14.94 9.26
CA GLU A 80 -4.41 -16.40 9.11
C GLU A 80 -3.56 -16.90 7.92
N LYS A 81 -2.93 -16.00 7.16
CA LYS A 81 -2.17 -16.33 5.94
C LYS A 81 -3.01 -17.12 4.93
N ALA A 82 -4.26 -16.71 4.73
CA ALA A 82 -5.13 -17.30 3.73
C ALA A 82 -4.49 -17.21 2.33
N ALA A 83 -4.82 -18.16 1.46
CA ALA A 83 -4.30 -18.19 0.09
C ALA A 83 -4.66 -16.92 -0.72
N PHE A 84 -5.75 -16.23 -0.35
CA PHE A 84 -6.22 -15.02 -1.00
C PHE A 84 -6.69 -13.99 0.02
N PHE A 85 -6.32 -12.73 -0.21
CA PHE A 85 -6.83 -11.57 0.51
C PHE A 85 -6.83 -10.34 -0.42
N LYS A 86 -7.54 -9.28 -0.04
CA LYS A 86 -7.55 -7.98 -0.72
C LYS A 86 -6.49 -7.08 -0.11
N GLY A 87 -5.61 -6.53 -0.93
CA GLY A 87 -4.55 -5.67 -0.47
C GLY A 87 -3.42 -5.55 -1.47
N THR A 88 -2.53 -4.61 -1.20
CA THR A 88 -1.25 -4.51 -1.90
C THR A 88 -0.15 -5.00 -1.01
N VAL A 89 0.66 -5.95 -1.49
CA VAL A 89 1.91 -6.33 -0.85
C VAL A 89 3.02 -5.43 -1.36
N ILE A 90 3.69 -4.73 -0.46
CA ILE A 90 4.91 -3.98 -0.70
C ILE A 90 6.07 -4.78 -0.10
N HIS A 91 7.03 -5.18 -0.92
CA HIS A 91 8.10 -6.10 -0.52
C HIS A 91 9.44 -5.70 -1.14
N GLY A 92 10.52 -6.39 -0.73
CA GLY A 92 11.84 -6.27 -1.38
C GLY A 92 12.84 -5.39 -0.66
#